data_AF-A0A256Y6P3-F1
#
_entry.id   AF-A0A256Y6P3-F1
#
_cell.length_a   1.000
_cell.length_b   1.000
_cell.length_c   1.000
_cell.angle_alpha   90.00
_cell.angle_beta   90.00
_cell.angle_gamma   90.00
#
_symmetry.space_group_name_H-M   'P 1'
#
loop_
_entity.id
_entity.type
_entity.pdbx_description
1 polymer ?
#
loop_
_entity_poly.entity_id
_entity_poly.type
_entity_poly.pdbx_seq_one_letter_code
_entity_poly.pdbx_strand_id
1 'polypeptide(L)'
;MKQHTILTEKKFNRLKHLVKENKGKEITFTSNDDELNRKVLEKLPIQILLINQSGRKDYQKQRNSGLNQVMAKIAKKNNIKIGINFDELLESKNKEKILSRIIQNIKLCNKYKIQMKFISPKNTKAIVSHEIKSLGLVLGMPTWMTKKL
;
A
#
# COMPACT_ATOMS: atom_id res chain seq x y z
N MET A 1 -11.34 5.97 18.14
CA MET A 1 -10.73 5.93 16.79
C MET A 1 -9.21 5.87 16.96
N LYS A 2 -8.50 4.89 16.37
CA LYS A 2 -7.03 4.88 16.44
C LYS A 2 -6.50 6.05 15.62
N GLN A 3 -5.62 6.87 16.20
CA GLN A 3 -4.96 7.95 15.47
C GLN A 3 -4.14 7.35 14.32
N HIS A 4 -4.30 7.90 13.10
CA HIS A 4 -3.64 7.43 11.88
C HIS A 4 -2.62 8.48 11.44
N THR A 5 -1.40 8.05 11.11
CA THR A 5 -0.32 8.96 10.70
C THR A 5 0.35 8.45 9.43
N ILE A 6 0.44 9.32 8.41
CA ILE A 6 1.11 9.04 7.15
C ILE A 6 2.50 9.68 7.18
N LEU A 7 3.55 8.87 6.95
CA LEU A 7 4.94 9.30 6.93
C LEU A 7 5.48 9.23 5.49
N THR A 8 6.10 10.33 5.03
CA THR A 8 6.65 10.49 3.66
C THR A 8 8.17 10.73 3.64
N GLU A 9 8.82 10.66 4.80
CA GLU A 9 10.23 11.06 4.97
C GLU A 9 11.19 10.13 4.20
N LYS A 10 12.12 10.73 3.45
CA LYS A 10 13.13 10.04 2.64
C LYS A 10 14.32 9.58 3.47
N LYS A 11 14.68 10.33 4.53
CA LYS A 11 15.83 10.02 5.38
C LYS A 11 15.47 8.94 6.40
N PHE A 12 16.05 7.75 6.24
CA PHE A 12 15.80 6.60 7.12
C PHE A 12 16.07 6.86 8.62
N ASN A 13 17.08 7.65 8.96
CA ASN A 13 17.38 7.98 10.37
C ASN A 13 16.26 8.81 11.00
N ARG A 14 15.75 9.82 10.28
CA ARG A 14 14.61 10.62 10.74
C ARG A 14 13.34 9.79 10.83
N LEU A 15 13.12 8.91 9.85
CA LEU A 15 11.98 8.00 9.86
C LEU A 15 11.95 7.10 11.10
N LYS A 16 13.11 6.62 11.58
CA LYS A 16 13.22 5.87 12.84
C LYS A 16 12.72 6.69 14.04
N HIS A 17 13.06 7.97 14.12
CA HIS A 17 12.61 8.85 15.19
C HIS A 17 11.09 9.06 15.12
N LEU A 18 10.57 9.39 13.94
CA LEU A 18 9.14 9.59 13.72
C LEU A 18 8.30 8.34 14.06
N VAL A 19 8.79 7.15 13.72
CA VAL A 19 8.14 5.88 14.08
C VAL A 19 8.16 5.64 15.60
N LYS A 20 9.22 6.05 16.30
CA LYS A 20 9.31 5.96 17.76
C LYS A 20 8.37 6.95 18.45
N GLU A 21 8.25 8.17 17.93
CA GLU A 21 7.37 9.22 18.47
C GLU A 21 5.89 8.86 18.30
N ASN A 22 5.54 8.16 17.23
CA ASN A 22 4.17 7.74 16.94
C ASN A 22 3.83 6.34 17.46
N LYS A 23 4.55 5.86 18.50
CA LYS A 23 4.22 4.59 19.17
C LYS A 23 2.77 4.61 19.65
N GLY A 24 1.99 3.58 19.28
CA GLY A 24 0.58 3.45 19.62
C GLY A 24 -0.42 3.90 18.55
N LYS A 25 0.06 4.55 17.47
CA LYS A 25 -0.76 4.95 16.31
C LYS A 25 -0.67 3.94 15.17
N GLU A 26 -1.62 3.96 14.25
CA GLU A 26 -1.51 3.23 12.98
C GLU A 26 -0.63 4.04 12.02
N ILE A 27 0.59 3.57 11.79
CA ILE A 27 1.60 4.21 10.96
C ILE A 27 1.52 3.64 9.55
N THR A 28 1.26 4.55 8.60
CA THR A 28 1.33 4.28 7.17
C THR A 28 2.56 4.97 6.60
N PHE A 29 3.43 4.21 5.93
CA PHE A 29 4.58 4.76 5.24
C PHE A 29 4.34 4.80 3.73
N THR A 30 4.74 5.88 3.06
CA THR A 30 4.68 5.98 1.60
C THR A 30 5.97 6.59 1.06
N SER A 31 6.50 5.98 0.00
CA SER A 31 7.64 6.51 -0.75
C SER A 31 7.62 5.97 -2.18
N ASN A 32 8.17 6.75 -3.11
CA ASN A 32 8.37 6.35 -4.50
C ASN A 32 9.70 5.58 -4.71
N ASP A 33 10.50 5.43 -3.66
CA ASP A 33 11.77 4.71 -3.66
C ASP A 33 11.59 3.28 -3.13
N ASP A 34 11.79 2.30 -4.02
CA ASP A 34 11.61 0.88 -3.71
C ASP A 34 12.67 0.31 -2.77
N GLU A 35 13.91 0.83 -2.81
CA GLU A 35 14.96 0.41 -1.89
C GLU A 35 14.65 0.88 -0.47
N LEU A 36 14.21 2.13 -0.35
CA LEU A 36 13.75 2.66 0.93
C LEU A 36 12.52 1.87 1.43
N ASN A 37 11.54 1.60 0.57
CA ASN A 37 10.36 0.81 0.93
C ASN A 37 10.75 -0.57 1.48
N ARG A 38 11.69 -1.27 0.82
CA ARG A 38 12.20 -2.55 1.31
C ARG A 38 12.88 -2.42 2.66
N LYS A 39 13.75 -1.43 2.84
CA LYS A 39 14.47 -1.18 4.10
C LYS A 39 13.52 -0.86 5.25
N VAL A 40 12.44 -0.12 4.96
CA VAL A 40 11.38 0.20 5.92
C VAL A 40 10.61 -1.05 6.31
N LEU A 41 10.18 -1.86 5.34
CA LEU A 41 9.52 -3.13 5.60
C LEU A 41 10.35 -4.05 6.50
N GLU A 42 11.67 -4.09 6.30
CA GLU A 42 12.58 -4.96 7.05
C GLU A 42 12.86 -4.47 8.48
N LYS A 43 13.02 -3.16 8.68
CA LYS A 43 13.63 -2.61 9.91
C LYS A 43 12.70 -1.79 10.80
N LEU A 44 11.50 -1.40 10.32
CA LEU A 44 10.62 -0.51 11.06
C LEU A 44 9.27 -1.19 11.40
N PRO A 45 8.74 -0.98 12.62
CA PRO A 45 7.44 -1.51 13.03
C PRO A 45 6.28 -0.65 12.49
N ILE A 46 6.15 -0.58 11.17
CA ILE A 46 5.00 0.06 10.51
C ILE A 46 3.82 -0.90 10.38
N GLN A 47 2.61 -0.39 10.25
CA GLN A 47 1.41 -1.23 10.08
C GLN A 47 1.03 -1.37 8.61
N ILE A 48 1.23 -0.31 7.83
CA ILE A 48 0.82 -0.28 6.42
C ILE A 48 1.93 0.35 5.56
N LEU A 49 2.28 -0.29 4.45
CA LEU A 49 3.07 0.30 3.38
C LEU A 49 2.14 0.75 2.26
N LEU A 50 1.98 2.05 2.07
CA LEU A 50 1.20 2.63 0.98
C LEU A 50 2.06 2.74 -0.29
N ILE A 51 1.58 2.14 -1.38
CA ILE A 51 2.30 2.09 -2.65
C ILE A 51 1.60 3.01 -3.65
N ASN A 52 2.33 4.04 -4.08
CA ASN A 52 1.95 4.91 -5.18
C ASN A 52 2.22 4.21 -6.51
N GLN A 53 1.21 4.25 -7.39
CA GLN A 53 1.19 3.67 -8.73
C GLN A 53 1.39 4.71 -9.81
N SER A 54 1.07 5.98 -9.53
CA SER A 54 1.29 7.08 -10.46
C SER A 54 2.79 7.28 -10.75
N GLY A 55 3.13 7.74 -11.96
CA GLY A 55 4.51 8.10 -12.33
C GLY A 55 5.51 6.94 -12.49
N ARG A 56 5.15 5.68 -12.17
CA ARG A 56 6.05 4.53 -12.36
C ARG A 56 6.22 4.20 -13.85
N LYS A 57 7.46 3.97 -14.27
CA LYS A 57 7.80 3.46 -15.61
C LYS A 57 7.83 1.94 -15.59
N ASP A 58 7.17 1.30 -16.55
CA ASP A 58 7.20 -0.15 -16.69
C ASP A 58 8.57 -0.63 -17.19
N TYR A 59 8.94 -1.84 -16.81
CA TYR A 59 10.12 -2.50 -17.32
C TYR A 59 9.82 -3.14 -18.68
N GLN A 60 10.86 -3.43 -19.46
CA GLN A 60 10.71 -3.98 -20.82
C GLN A 60 9.85 -5.25 -20.90
N LYS A 61 9.88 -6.11 -19.86
CA LYS A 61 9.17 -7.40 -19.81
C LYS A 61 8.02 -7.45 -18.82
N GLN A 62 7.84 -6.42 -17.98
CA GLN A 62 6.87 -6.47 -16.88
C GLN A 62 6.45 -5.08 -16.42
N ARG A 63 5.23 -4.99 -15.92
CA ARG A 63 4.71 -3.77 -15.30
C ARG A 63 5.37 -3.52 -13.95
N ASN A 64 5.69 -2.26 -13.68
CA ASN A 64 6.22 -1.82 -12.40
C ASN A 64 5.06 -1.42 -11.48
N SER A 65 4.62 -2.34 -10.62
CA SER A 65 3.52 -2.12 -9.67
C SER A 65 3.98 -1.70 -8.26
N GLY A 66 5.29 -1.51 -8.06
CA GLY A 66 5.88 -1.12 -6.77
C GLY A 66 5.83 -2.19 -5.67
N LEU A 67 5.39 -3.40 -5.99
CA LEU A 67 5.46 -4.55 -5.09
C LEU A 67 6.05 -5.73 -5.84
N ASN A 68 7.08 -6.34 -5.26
CA ASN A 68 7.70 -7.56 -5.77
C ASN A 68 7.57 -8.71 -4.75
N GLN A 69 7.93 -9.91 -5.19
CA GLN A 69 7.88 -11.12 -4.36
C GLN A 69 8.71 -11.01 -3.07
N VAL A 70 9.85 -10.32 -3.11
CA VAL A 70 10.73 -10.16 -1.94
C VAL A 70 10.04 -9.28 -0.88
N MET A 71 9.53 -8.12 -1.29
CA MET A 71 8.78 -7.21 -0.42
C MET A 71 7.52 -7.88 0.14
N ALA A 72 6.81 -8.66 -0.66
CA ALA A 72 5.64 -9.41 -0.21
C ALA A 72 5.99 -10.42 0.90
N LYS A 73 7.08 -11.19 0.74
CA LYS A 73 7.56 -12.12 1.78
C LYS A 73 7.93 -11.39 3.08
N ILE A 74 8.63 -10.26 2.97
CA ILE A 74 9.01 -9.44 4.13
C ILE A 74 7.76 -8.88 4.83
N ALA A 75 6.82 -8.31 4.06
CA ALA A 75 5.58 -7.77 4.58
C ALA A 75 4.77 -8.85 5.31
N LYS A 76 4.70 -10.08 4.76
CA LYS A 76 4.05 -11.20 5.43
C LYS A 76 4.75 -11.58 6.74
N LYS A 77 6.08 -11.68 6.73
CA LYS A 77 6.89 -12.01 7.93
C LYS A 77 6.68 -11.00 9.06
N ASN A 78 6.62 -9.72 8.71
CA ASN A 78 6.49 -8.62 9.67
C ASN A 78 5.03 -8.21 9.93
N ASN A 79 4.06 -8.96 9.39
CA ASN A 79 2.62 -8.68 9.49
C ASN A 79 2.21 -7.25 9.04
N ILE A 80 2.89 -6.73 8.02
CA ILE A 80 2.65 -5.41 7.44
C ILE A 80 1.62 -5.55 6.32
N LYS A 81 0.62 -4.67 6.30
CA LYS A 81 -0.41 -4.63 5.25
C LYS A 81 0.05 -3.77 4.07
N ILE A 82 -0.48 -4.04 2.88
CA ILE A 82 -0.21 -3.23 1.69
C ILE A 82 -1.35 -2.25 1.46
N GLY A 83 -1.03 -0.97 1.44
CA GLY A 83 -1.94 0.13 1.12
C GLY A 83 -1.91 0.43 -0.39
N ILE A 84 -3.09 0.65 -0.98
CA ILE A 84 -3.23 1.25 -2.31
C ILE A 84 -3.69 2.69 -2.14
N ASN A 85 -3.02 3.61 -2.83
CA ASN A 85 -3.42 5.01 -2.86
C ASN A 85 -4.65 5.17 -3.78
N PHE A 86 -5.81 5.39 -3.16
CA PHE A 86 -7.08 5.50 -3.87
C PHE A 86 -7.23 6.86 -4.58
N ASP A 87 -6.61 7.91 -4.08
CA ASP A 87 -6.66 9.24 -4.70
C ASP A 87 -6.06 9.22 -6.10
N GLU A 88 -4.98 8.47 -6.29
CA GLU A 88 -4.37 8.29 -7.61
C GLU A 88 -5.32 7.62 -8.61
N LEU A 89 -6.17 6.71 -8.15
CA LEU A 89 -7.14 6.06 -9.03
C LEU A 89 -8.25 7.03 -9.45
N LEU A 90 -8.68 7.91 -8.54
CA LEU A 90 -9.74 8.88 -8.80
C LEU A 90 -9.26 10.02 -9.73
N GLU A 91 -8.07 10.56 -9.46
CA GLU A 91 -7.54 11.76 -10.11
C GLU A 91 -6.74 11.48 -11.39
N SER A 92 -6.21 10.27 -11.58
CA SER A 92 -5.35 9.97 -12.74
C SER A 92 -6.12 10.00 -14.05
N LYS A 93 -5.45 10.52 -15.10
CA LYS A 93 -5.90 10.42 -16.49
C LYS A 93 -5.69 9.02 -17.08
N ASN A 94 -4.71 8.26 -16.57
CA ASN A 94 -4.36 6.91 -17.03
C ASN A 94 -4.84 5.86 -16.01
N LYS A 95 -6.16 5.80 -15.78
CA LYS A 95 -6.76 4.91 -14.77
C LYS A 95 -6.52 3.44 -15.09
N GLU A 96 -6.56 3.08 -16.36
CA GLU A 96 -6.32 1.74 -16.87
C GLU A 96 -4.96 1.19 -16.45
N LYS A 97 -3.90 2.01 -16.51
CA LYS A 97 -2.56 1.60 -16.07
C LYS A 97 -2.51 1.35 -14.57
N ILE A 98 -3.08 2.26 -13.78
CA ILE A 98 -3.12 2.16 -12.31
C ILE A 98 -3.91 0.93 -11.88
N LEU A 99 -5.09 0.71 -12.46
CA LEU A 99 -5.92 -0.48 -12.23
C LEU A 99 -5.17 -1.76 -12.54
N SER A 100 -4.47 -1.81 -13.68
CA SER A 100 -3.70 -2.98 -14.08
C SER A 100 -2.59 -3.33 -13.06
N ARG A 101 -1.96 -2.31 -12.45
CA ARG A 101 -0.94 -2.46 -11.40
C ARG A 101 -1.55 -2.87 -10.06
N ILE A 102 -2.72 -2.32 -9.71
CA ILE A 102 -3.49 -2.73 -8.54
C ILE A 102 -3.85 -4.22 -8.63
N ILE A 103 -4.37 -4.68 -9.78
CA ILE A 103 -4.70 -6.09 -10.01
C ILE A 103 -3.46 -6.99 -9.84
N GLN A 104 -2.31 -6.56 -10.34
CA GLN A 104 -1.04 -7.29 -10.14
C GLN A 104 -0.67 -7.38 -8.65
N ASN A 105 -0.80 -6.28 -7.91
CA ASN A 105 -0.54 -6.27 -6.46
C ASN A 105 -1.53 -7.13 -5.68
N ILE A 106 -2.81 -7.16 -6.08
CA ILE A 106 -3.83 -8.04 -5.50
C ILE A 106 -3.46 -9.52 -5.69
N LYS A 107 -3.07 -9.91 -6.91
CA LYS A 107 -2.60 -11.29 -7.19
C LYS A 107 -1.41 -11.66 -6.31
N LEU A 108 -0.45 -10.76 -6.17
CA LEU A 108 0.74 -10.99 -5.36
C LEU A 108 0.40 -11.08 -3.85
N CYS A 109 -0.44 -10.18 -3.34
CA CYS A 109 -0.89 -10.20 -1.95
C CYS A 109 -1.72 -11.45 -1.65
N ASN A 110 -2.57 -11.91 -2.58
CA ASN A 110 -3.32 -13.15 -2.43
C ASN A 110 -2.39 -14.37 -2.38
N LYS A 111 -1.35 -14.42 -3.24
CA LYS A 111 -0.35 -15.49 -3.24
C LYS A 111 0.35 -15.61 -1.88
N TYR A 112 0.71 -14.49 -1.26
CA TYR A 112 1.43 -14.47 0.02
C TYR A 112 0.52 -14.29 1.26
N LYS A 113 -0.80 -14.31 1.08
CA LYS A 113 -1.80 -14.12 2.14
C LYS A 113 -1.55 -12.85 2.98
N ILE A 114 -1.30 -11.75 2.29
CA ILE A 114 -1.10 -10.41 2.86
C ILE A 114 -2.41 -9.63 2.78
N GLN A 115 -2.72 -8.86 3.83
CA GLN A 115 -3.91 -8.00 3.81
C GLN A 115 -3.62 -6.73 3.00
N MET A 116 -4.63 -6.27 2.26
CA MET A 116 -4.58 -4.98 1.56
C MET A 116 -5.60 -4.01 2.13
N LYS A 117 -5.34 -2.71 1.99
CA LYS A 117 -6.26 -1.63 2.39
C LYS A 117 -6.24 -0.52 1.34
N PHE A 118 -7.39 0.06 1.05
CA PHE A 118 -7.46 1.28 0.25
C PHE A 118 -7.31 2.49 1.19
N ILE A 119 -6.45 3.42 0.83
CA ILE A 119 -6.16 4.62 1.62
C ILE A 119 -6.29 5.82 0.70
N SER A 120 -7.03 6.83 1.12
CA SER A 120 -7.07 8.16 0.51
C SER A 120 -6.36 9.14 1.45
N PRO A 121 -5.09 9.48 1.17
CA PRO A 121 -4.36 10.50 1.93
C PRO A 121 -5.02 11.88 1.91
N LYS A 122 -5.68 12.27 0.82
CA LYS A 122 -6.26 13.60 0.62
C LYS A 122 -7.68 13.72 1.15
N ASN A 123 -8.47 12.65 1.15
CA ASN A 123 -9.90 12.75 1.39
C ASN A 123 -10.45 11.57 2.21
N THR A 124 -10.22 11.62 3.52
CA THR A 124 -10.58 10.55 4.48
C THR A 124 -12.07 10.24 4.55
N LYS A 125 -12.94 11.18 4.13
CA LYS A 125 -14.41 11.01 4.13
C LYS A 125 -14.97 10.36 2.86
N ALA A 126 -14.18 10.26 1.79
CA ALA A 126 -14.69 9.94 0.45
C ALA A 126 -14.87 8.45 0.16
N ILE A 127 -14.53 7.56 1.09
CA ILE A 127 -14.53 6.13 0.79
C ILE A 127 -15.54 5.36 1.64
N VAL A 128 -16.69 5.03 1.04
CA VAL A 128 -17.74 4.20 1.65
C VAL A 128 -17.28 2.74 1.66
N SER A 129 -17.26 2.10 2.84
CA SER A 129 -16.75 0.72 3.01
C SER A 129 -17.41 -0.30 2.04
N HIS A 130 -18.70 -0.12 1.73
CA HIS A 130 -19.41 -1.00 0.79
C HIS A 130 -18.90 -0.90 -0.65
N GLU A 131 -18.63 0.31 -1.13
CA GLU A 131 -18.14 0.56 -2.49
C GLU A 131 -16.72 0.02 -2.66
N ILE A 132 -15.86 0.18 -1.64
CA ILE A 132 -14.50 -0.39 -1.64
C ILE A 132 -14.55 -1.91 -1.73
N LYS A 133 -15.44 -2.55 -0.98
CA LYS A 133 -15.58 -4.01 -0.99
C LYS A 133 -15.99 -4.50 -2.37
N SER A 134 -16.98 -3.85 -2.97
CA SER A 134 -17.46 -4.15 -4.32
C SER A 134 -16.34 -3.97 -5.35
N LEU A 135 -15.62 -2.84 -5.30
CA LEU A 135 -14.48 -2.58 -6.17
C LEU A 135 -13.37 -3.63 -5.98
N GLY A 136 -13.03 -3.96 -4.74
CA GLY A 136 -12.03 -4.97 -4.43
C GLY A 136 -12.37 -6.33 -5.05
N LEU A 137 -13.63 -6.76 -4.94
CA LEU A 137 -14.11 -8.01 -5.55
C LEU A 137 -13.97 -7.97 -7.09
N VAL A 138 -14.37 -6.86 -7.73
CA VAL A 138 -14.24 -6.68 -9.18
C VAL A 138 -12.77 -6.74 -9.64
N LEU A 139 -11.85 -6.19 -8.84
CA LEU A 139 -10.41 -6.22 -9.12
C LEU A 139 -9.74 -7.58 -8.82
N GLY A 140 -10.51 -8.58 -8.37
CA GLY A 140 -10.03 -9.93 -8.10
C GLY A 140 -9.50 -10.15 -6.67
N MET A 141 -9.87 -9.29 -5.71
CA MET A 141 -9.56 -9.54 -4.30
C MET A 141 -10.43 -10.70 -3.78
N PRO A 142 -9.85 -11.68 -3.06
CA PRO A 142 -10.62 -12.76 -2.46
C PRO A 142 -11.42 -12.27 -1.25
N THR A 143 -12.53 -12.96 -0.94
CA THR A 143 -13.47 -12.57 0.11
C THR A 143 -12.83 -12.42 1.50
N TRP A 144 -11.82 -13.24 1.84
CA TRP A 144 -11.11 -13.13 3.12
C TRP A 144 -10.31 -11.83 3.25
N MET A 145 -9.91 -11.24 2.11
CA MET A 145 -9.17 -9.98 2.06
C MET A 145 -10.13 -8.79 2.09
N THR A 146 -11.25 -8.86 1.37
CA THR A 146 -12.26 -7.79 1.32
C THR A 146 -13.08 -7.65 2.60
N LYS A 147 -13.29 -8.74 3.36
CA LYS A 147 -13.93 -8.69 4.68
C LYS A 147 -13.21 -7.76 5.68
N LYS A 148 -11.93 -7.50 5.47
CA LYS A 148 -11.07 -6.69 6.35
C LYS A 148 -10.85 -5.25 5.85
N LEU A 149 -11.57 -4.85 4.79
CA LEU A 149 -11.59 -3.49 4.22
C LEU A 149 -12.58 -2.59 4.94
#